data_AF-A0A1M5RI40-F1
#
_entry.id   AF-A0A1M5RI40-F1
#
_cell.length_a   1.000
_cell.length_b   1.000
_cell.length_c   1.000
_cell.angle_alpha   90.00
_cell.angle_beta   90.00
_cell.angle_gamma   90.00
#
_symmetry.space_group_name_H-M   'P 1'
#
loop_
_entity.id
_entity.type
_entity.pdbx_description
1 polymer ?
#
loop_
_entity_poly.entity_id
_entity_poly.type
_entity_poly.pdbx_seq_one_letter_code
_entity_poly.pdbx_strand_id
1 'polypeptide(L)'
;MDIEALHTKMKIYNYDGDSYCKIEDLQDKIKAQLNNCLTKFGLPHLSNDNYLETLSNELESLITDNVVSIHAQNHLPNGDSINKSAYYKTISLNRFRDFIATDLTSLHQDKIYFTKKLKTDLNRYYQEFCFENENEIDQEAQKKLHLYLVYFNNLNDSLFESFLQKIMPHRIVKFSTLQQYKDNSLLKDEIKKVFFNILHSIRHSDDDINKIGWIDTEKKKYFPSTIIVSNTSQSKQIISVEILNTALETLIEVPFNTDYIITEGCNVLSILEEANRSTRINQSDIDILNDSTSAEYDKITKWKNITLIEIDQAKQKLNENNN
;
A
#
# COMPACT_ATOMS: atom_id res chain seq x y z
N MET A 1 27.28 0.32 -12.18
CA MET A 1 27.33 1.13 -10.94
C MET A 1 27.50 0.13 -9.82
N ASP A 2 28.58 0.24 -9.04
CA ASP A 2 28.96 -0.81 -8.08
C ASP A 2 28.07 -0.69 -6.84
N ILE A 3 27.08 -1.56 -6.70
CA ILE A 3 26.05 -1.49 -5.65
C ILE A 3 26.70 -1.54 -4.25
N GLU A 4 27.82 -2.26 -4.11
CA GLU A 4 28.62 -2.29 -2.88
C GLU A 4 29.22 -0.92 -2.51
N ALA A 5 29.54 -0.08 -3.50
CA ALA A 5 30.07 1.26 -3.28
C ALA A 5 29.00 2.23 -2.75
N LEU A 6 27.74 2.05 -3.18
CA LEU A 6 26.60 2.84 -2.71
C LEU A 6 26.08 2.35 -1.34
N HIS A 7 26.27 1.07 -1.02
CA HIS A 7 25.83 0.46 0.23
C HIS A 7 27.00 -0.19 0.97
N THR A 8 27.85 0.62 1.61
CA THR A 8 29.12 0.19 2.26
C THR A 8 28.99 -0.90 3.32
N LYS A 9 27.79 -1.18 3.82
CA LYS A 9 27.50 -2.27 4.77
C LYS A 9 27.12 -3.59 4.10
N MET A 10 26.86 -3.59 2.80
CA MET A 10 26.42 -4.75 2.04
C MET A 10 27.62 -5.40 1.34
N LYS A 11 27.75 -6.72 1.50
CA LYS A 11 28.66 -7.55 0.70
C LYS A 11 27.83 -8.47 -0.19
N ILE A 12 28.08 -8.41 -1.49
CA ILE A 12 27.48 -9.26 -2.51
C ILE A 12 28.38 -10.48 -2.66
N TYR A 13 27.86 -11.65 -2.29
CA TYR A 13 28.57 -12.91 -2.48
C TYR A 13 28.19 -13.49 -3.84
N ASN A 14 29.19 -13.71 -4.70
CA ASN A 14 29.01 -14.40 -5.98
C ASN A 14 28.97 -15.90 -5.74
N TYR A 15 27.78 -16.48 -5.84
CA TYR A 15 27.59 -17.90 -6.12
C TYR A 15 27.50 -18.06 -7.64
N ASP A 16 27.75 -19.26 -8.20
CA ASP A 16 27.69 -19.52 -9.64
C ASP A 16 26.30 -19.12 -10.23
N GLY A 17 26.20 -17.88 -10.71
CA GLY A 17 24.96 -17.21 -11.15
C GLY A 17 24.98 -15.69 -10.86
N ASP A 18 23.96 -14.97 -11.34
CA ASP A 18 23.80 -13.56 -10.95
C ASP A 18 23.48 -13.48 -9.44
N SER A 19 24.38 -12.88 -8.67
CA SER A 19 24.26 -12.71 -7.22
C SER A 19 23.17 -11.73 -6.78
N TYR A 20 22.54 -11.07 -7.75
CA TYR A 20 21.42 -10.16 -7.54
C TYR A 20 20.36 -10.32 -8.63
N CYS A 21 19.14 -9.89 -8.32
CA CYS A 21 18.11 -9.66 -9.32
C CYS A 21 17.36 -8.39 -8.96
N LYS A 22 16.84 -7.72 -9.97
CA LYS A 22 15.86 -6.67 -9.69
C LYS A 22 14.57 -7.33 -9.20
N ILE A 23 13.79 -6.61 -8.39
CA ILE A 23 12.50 -7.11 -7.91
C ILE A 23 11.51 -7.33 -9.06
N GLU A 24 11.60 -6.53 -10.12
CA GLU A 24 10.83 -6.73 -11.36
C GLU A 24 11.10 -8.08 -12.04
N ASP A 25 12.31 -8.61 -11.90
CA ASP A 25 12.72 -9.91 -12.46
C ASP A 25 12.57 -11.07 -11.46
N LEU A 26 12.18 -10.79 -10.21
CA LEU A 26 12.17 -11.78 -9.13
C LEU A 26 11.22 -12.94 -9.43
N GLN A 27 10.01 -12.63 -9.91
CA GLN A 27 9.00 -13.63 -10.22
C GLN A 27 9.48 -14.57 -11.33
N ASP A 28 10.10 -14.04 -12.39
CA ASP A 28 10.64 -14.84 -13.50
C ASP A 28 11.82 -15.70 -13.06
N LYS A 29 12.71 -15.16 -12.22
CA LYS A 29 13.80 -15.96 -11.63
C LYS A 29 13.26 -17.08 -10.73
N ILE A 30 12.25 -16.82 -9.90
CA ILE A 30 11.62 -17.83 -9.06
C ILE A 30 10.99 -18.93 -9.93
N LYS A 31 10.21 -18.56 -10.96
CA LYS A 31 9.59 -19.52 -11.90
C LYS A 31 10.62 -20.40 -12.59
N ALA A 32 11.72 -19.81 -13.08
CA ALA A 32 12.80 -20.56 -13.73
C ALA A 32 13.45 -21.56 -12.77
N GLN A 33 13.76 -21.14 -11.53
CA GLN A 33 14.35 -22.02 -10.52
C GLN A 33 13.39 -23.11 -10.05
N LEU A 34 12.10 -22.80 -9.90
CA LEU A 34 11.06 -23.77 -9.59
C LEU A 34 10.95 -24.85 -10.66
N ASN A 35 10.89 -24.47 -11.93
CA ASN A 35 10.80 -25.43 -13.02
C ASN A 35 12.04 -26.35 -13.07
N ASN A 36 13.24 -25.78 -12.92
CA ASN A 36 14.48 -26.54 -12.83
C ASN A 36 14.46 -27.53 -11.65
N CYS A 37 13.97 -27.09 -10.49
CA CYS A 37 13.84 -27.90 -9.29
C CYS A 37 12.86 -29.06 -9.51
N LEU A 38 11.64 -28.79 -9.98
CA LEU A 38 10.62 -29.80 -10.26
C LEU A 38 11.11 -30.85 -11.26
N THR A 39 11.79 -30.41 -12.33
CA THR A 39 12.37 -31.30 -13.33
C THR A 39 13.43 -32.21 -12.70
N LYS A 40 14.34 -31.65 -11.90
CA LYS A 40 15.41 -32.42 -11.24
C LYS A 40 14.88 -33.45 -10.25
N PHE A 41 13.76 -33.18 -9.60
CA PHE A 41 13.11 -34.10 -8.66
C PHE A 41 12.12 -35.08 -9.32
N GLY A 42 12.04 -35.12 -10.66
CA GLY A 42 11.15 -36.05 -11.37
C GLY A 42 9.66 -35.68 -11.25
N LEU A 43 9.35 -34.40 -11.01
CA LEU A 43 8.00 -33.85 -10.90
C LEU A 43 7.63 -32.90 -12.08
N PRO A 44 8.03 -33.15 -13.34
CA PRO A 44 7.80 -32.20 -14.43
C PRO A 44 6.30 -32.01 -14.75
N HIS A 45 5.44 -32.95 -14.35
CA HIS A 45 3.98 -32.84 -14.50
C HIS A 45 3.37 -31.69 -13.68
N LEU A 46 4.08 -31.22 -12.65
CA LEU A 46 3.71 -30.03 -11.87
C LEU A 46 4.20 -28.73 -12.52
N SER A 47 5.02 -28.79 -13.57
CA SER A 47 5.51 -27.62 -14.31
C SER A 47 4.48 -27.09 -15.33
N ASN A 48 3.21 -26.99 -14.95
CA ASN A 48 2.23 -26.25 -15.75
C ASN A 48 2.19 -24.78 -15.32
N ASP A 49 1.84 -23.88 -16.23
CA ASP A 49 1.92 -22.43 -16.00
C ASP A 49 1.13 -21.97 -14.77
N ASN A 50 -0.08 -22.50 -14.56
CA ASN A 50 -0.92 -22.14 -13.41
C ASN A 50 -0.31 -22.59 -12.07
N TYR A 51 0.27 -23.79 -12.03
CA TYR A 51 0.92 -24.35 -10.85
C TYR A 51 2.20 -23.55 -10.53
N LEU A 52 3.02 -23.28 -11.55
CA LEU A 52 4.23 -22.48 -11.41
C LEU A 52 3.92 -21.05 -10.97
N GLU A 53 2.87 -20.42 -11.51
CA GLU A 53 2.47 -19.08 -11.12
C GLU A 53 2.04 -19.02 -9.65
N THR A 54 1.21 -19.98 -9.22
CA THR A 54 0.73 -20.06 -7.83
C THR A 54 1.89 -20.26 -6.85
N LEU A 55 2.76 -21.23 -7.13
CA LEU A 55 3.91 -21.53 -6.30
C LEU A 55 4.93 -20.38 -6.29
N SER A 56 5.10 -19.71 -7.44
CA SER A 56 5.95 -18.52 -7.54
C SER A 56 5.43 -17.38 -6.68
N ASN A 57 4.12 -17.13 -6.66
CA ASN A 57 3.53 -16.06 -5.86
C ASN A 57 3.73 -16.29 -4.34
N GLU A 58 3.59 -17.53 -3.88
CA GLU A 58 3.83 -17.89 -2.47
C GLU A 58 5.30 -17.72 -2.07
N LEU A 59 6.23 -18.16 -2.93
CA LEU A 59 7.66 -17.99 -2.69
C LEU A 59 8.09 -16.53 -2.75
N GLU A 60 7.55 -15.76 -3.70
CA GLU A 60 7.81 -14.33 -3.83
C GLU A 60 7.35 -13.58 -2.57
N SER A 61 6.15 -13.89 -2.05
CA SER A 61 5.68 -13.33 -0.78
C SER A 61 6.63 -13.66 0.37
N LEU A 62 7.05 -14.92 0.50
CA LEU A 62 7.99 -15.34 1.55
C LEU A 62 9.34 -14.62 1.47
N ILE A 63 9.89 -14.49 0.26
CA ILE A 63 11.17 -13.80 0.00
C ILE A 63 11.02 -12.31 0.31
N THR A 64 9.95 -11.68 -0.18
CA THR A 64 9.69 -10.25 0.00
C THR A 64 9.48 -9.90 1.46
N ASP A 65 8.68 -10.67 2.19
CA ASP A 65 8.47 -10.48 3.64
C ASP A 65 9.79 -10.54 4.41
N ASN A 66 10.66 -11.48 4.03
CA ASN A 66 11.96 -11.63 4.67
C ASN A 66 12.88 -10.45 4.36
N VAL A 67 12.93 -10.00 3.10
CA VAL A 67 13.68 -8.81 2.67
C VAL A 67 13.20 -7.57 3.41
N VAL A 68 11.89 -7.29 3.40
CA VAL A 68 11.30 -6.15 4.12
C VAL A 68 11.65 -6.21 5.60
N SER A 69 11.58 -7.39 6.22
CA SER A 69 11.95 -7.60 7.63
C SER A 69 13.44 -7.36 7.93
N ILE A 70 14.34 -7.73 7.02
CA ILE A 70 15.79 -7.47 7.14
C ILE A 70 16.04 -5.96 7.06
N HIS A 71 15.49 -5.29 6.05
CA HIS A 71 15.64 -3.85 5.90
C HIS A 71 15.01 -3.10 7.09
N ALA A 72 13.86 -3.57 7.60
CA ALA A 72 13.20 -2.99 8.77
C ALA A 72 14.15 -2.90 9.95
N GLN A 73 14.77 -4.04 10.28
CA GLN A 73 15.71 -4.13 11.38
C GLN A 73 16.92 -3.23 11.15
N ASN A 74 17.40 -3.11 9.91
CA ASN A 74 18.55 -2.27 9.63
C ASN A 74 18.31 -0.78 9.88
N HIS A 75 17.07 -0.32 9.75
CA HIS A 75 16.70 1.08 9.92
C HIS A 75 16.25 1.44 11.34
N LEU A 76 16.12 0.48 12.26
CA LEU A 76 15.75 0.74 13.66
C LEU A 76 16.91 1.38 14.46
N PRO A 77 16.61 2.21 15.48
CA PRO A 77 17.60 2.62 16.48
C PRO A 77 18.16 1.37 17.19
N ASN A 78 19.48 1.17 17.14
CA ASN A 78 20.17 -0.06 17.58
C ASN A 78 19.79 -1.33 16.80
N GLY A 79 19.32 -1.15 15.57
CA GLY A 79 19.01 -2.22 14.64
C GLY A 79 20.21 -3.05 14.20
N ASP A 80 19.95 -4.28 13.74
CA ASP A 80 21.00 -5.16 13.23
C ASP A 80 21.57 -4.64 11.89
N SER A 81 22.88 -4.80 11.69
CA SER A 81 23.46 -4.59 10.36
C SER A 81 22.79 -5.52 9.32
N ILE A 82 22.77 -5.11 8.05
CA ILE A 82 22.26 -5.96 6.95
C ILE A 82 22.92 -7.33 6.99
N ASN A 83 24.24 -7.40 7.17
CA ASN A 83 24.98 -8.67 7.25
C ASN A 83 24.53 -9.55 8.42
N LYS A 84 24.31 -8.95 9.61
CA LYS A 84 23.81 -9.68 10.77
C LYS A 84 22.39 -10.19 10.53
N SER A 85 21.51 -9.33 10.02
CA SER A 85 20.14 -9.69 9.69
C SER A 85 20.08 -10.78 8.61
N ALA A 86 20.88 -10.69 7.54
CA ALA A 86 20.94 -11.68 6.48
C ALA A 86 21.46 -13.04 6.99
N TYR A 87 22.40 -13.03 7.95
CA TYR A 87 22.91 -14.25 8.57
C TYR A 87 21.85 -14.97 9.42
N TYR A 88 21.03 -14.23 10.18
CA TYR A 88 20.04 -14.83 11.09
C TYR A 88 18.64 -15.01 10.48
N LYS A 89 18.26 -14.18 9.51
CA LYS A 89 16.95 -14.19 8.85
C LYS A 89 17.03 -14.95 7.53
N THR A 90 17.43 -16.21 7.60
CA THR A 90 17.44 -17.11 6.44
C THR A 90 16.10 -17.82 6.29
N ILE A 91 15.67 -18.06 5.06
CA ILE A 91 14.56 -18.97 4.78
C ILE A 91 15.10 -20.40 4.85
N SER A 92 14.59 -21.21 5.79
CA SER A 92 15.03 -22.60 5.91
C SER A 92 14.65 -23.42 4.68
N LEU A 93 15.54 -24.32 4.24
CA LEU A 93 15.26 -25.24 3.14
C LEU A 93 14.02 -26.11 3.40
N ASN A 94 13.76 -26.49 4.65
CA ASN A 94 12.56 -27.26 5.01
C ASN A 94 11.28 -26.50 4.66
N ARG A 95 11.21 -25.20 5.02
CA ARG A 95 10.09 -24.34 4.65
C ARG A 95 9.88 -24.27 3.14
N PHE A 96 10.95 -24.15 2.37
CA PHE A 96 10.89 -24.19 0.90
C PHE A 96 10.37 -25.53 0.36
N ARG A 97 10.87 -26.65 0.90
CA ARG A 97 10.40 -27.99 0.55
C ARG A 97 8.91 -28.16 0.88
N ASP A 98 8.48 -27.70 2.05
CA ASP A 98 7.09 -27.81 2.49
C ASP A 98 6.16 -27.01 1.56
N PHE A 99 6.60 -25.86 1.05
CA PHE A 99 5.89 -25.12 -0.01
C PHE A 99 5.77 -25.90 -1.33
N ILE A 100 6.87 -26.48 -1.82
CA ILE A 100 6.84 -27.29 -3.06
C ILE A 100 5.95 -28.53 -2.89
N ALA A 101 5.94 -29.12 -1.70
CA ALA A 101 5.11 -30.29 -1.39
C ALA A 101 3.64 -29.95 -1.09
N THR A 102 3.28 -28.66 -1.06
CA THR A 102 1.90 -28.23 -0.79
C THR A 102 0.99 -28.63 -1.95
N ASP A 103 -0.14 -29.26 -1.62
CA ASP A 103 -1.19 -29.55 -2.59
C ASP A 103 -1.85 -28.24 -3.03
N LEU A 104 -1.46 -27.74 -4.21
CA LEU A 104 -1.99 -26.48 -4.74
C LEU A 104 -3.47 -26.57 -5.12
N THR A 105 -4.08 -27.76 -5.22
CA THR A 105 -5.54 -27.87 -5.39
C THR A 105 -6.31 -27.40 -4.14
N SER A 106 -5.62 -27.32 -3.00
CA SER A 106 -6.14 -26.75 -1.76
C SER A 106 -5.88 -25.24 -1.61
N LEU A 107 -5.10 -24.63 -2.50
CA LEU A 107 -4.85 -23.18 -2.50
C LEU A 107 -6.02 -22.46 -3.15
N HIS A 108 -6.92 -22.00 -2.28
CA HIS A 108 -8.07 -21.21 -2.70
C HIS A 108 -7.59 -19.79 -3.02
N GLN A 109 -8.04 -19.23 -4.14
CA GLN A 109 -7.92 -17.79 -4.41
C GLN A 109 -8.92 -17.05 -3.52
N ASP A 110 -8.65 -17.08 -2.23
CA ASP A 110 -9.45 -16.48 -1.18
C ASP A 110 -8.84 -15.15 -0.74
N LYS A 111 -9.43 -14.54 0.29
CA LYS A 111 -8.98 -13.27 0.83
C LYS A 111 -7.53 -13.30 1.33
N ILE A 112 -7.05 -14.43 1.86
CA ILE A 112 -5.68 -14.54 2.37
C ILE A 112 -4.72 -14.49 1.18
N TYR A 113 -5.00 -15.25 0.12
CA TYR A 113 -4.23 -15.21 -1.11
C TYR A 113 -4.14 -13.80 -1.70
N PHE A 114 -5.29 -13.11 -1.84
CA PHE A 114 -5.31 -11.75 -2.39
C PHE A 114 -4.64 -10.72 -1.47
N THR A 115 -4.71 -10.89 -0.14
CA THR A 115 -3.98 -10.03 0.80
C THR A 115 -2.47 -10.12 0.57
N LYS A 116 -1.93 -11.35 0.46
CA LYS A 116 -0.50 -11.54 0.16
C LYS A 116 -0.13 -10.89 -1.16
N LYS A 117 -0.93 -11.11 -2.21
CA LYS A 117 -0.69 -10.54 -3.54
C LYS A 117 -0.66 -9.01 -3.50
N LEU A 118 -1.59 -8.37 -2.80
CA LEU A 118 -1.64 -6.92 -2.66
C LEU A 118 -0.45 -6.35 -1.89
N LYS A 119 0.05 -7.05 -0.87
CA LYS A 119 1.29 -6.66 -0.18
C LYS A 119 2.50 -6.76 -1.10
N THR A 120 2.61 -7.84 -1.88
CA THR A 120 3.66 -7.98 -2.90
C THR A 120 3.58 -6.84 -3.93
N ASP A 121 2.38 -6.55 -4.45
CA ASP A 121 2.17 -5.43 -5.39
C ASP A 121 2.59 -4.09 -4.77
N LEU A 122 2.20 -3.81 -3.52
CA LEU A 122 2.59 -2.60 -2.79
C LEU A 122 4.12 -2.50 -2.61
N ASN A 123 4.78 -3.61 -2.29
CA ASN A 123 6.24 -3.70 -2.15
C ASN A 123 6.94 -3.42 -3.48
N ARG A 124 6.45 -4.00 -4.57
CA ARG A 124 6.96 -3.73 -5.92
C ARG A 124 6.79 -2.25 -6.27
N TYR A 125 5.60 -1.68 -6.07
CA TYR A 125 5.33 -0.27 -6.36
C TYR A 125 6.21 0.68 -5.56
N TYR A 126 6.49 0.35 -4.30
CA TYR A 126 7.42 1.11 -3.47
C TYR A 126 8.84 1.13 -4.08
N GLN A 127 9.35 -0.03 -4.48
CA GLN A 127 10.68 -0.16 -5.03
C GLN A 127 10.82 0.58 -6.36
N GLU A 128 9.81 0.45 -7.23
CA GLU A 128 9.76 1.22 -8.47
C GLU A 128 9.70 2.73 -8.19
N PHE A 129 8.92 3.18 -7.20
CA PHE A 129 8.87 4.60 -6.81
C PHE A 129 10.24 5.10 -6.34
N CYS A 130 10.93 4.33 -5.50
CA CYS A 130 12.28 4.69 -5.05
C CYS A 130 13.28 4.75 -6.20
N PHE A 131 13.20 3.82 -7.16
CA PHE A 131 14.06 3.81 -8.34
C PHE A 131 13.79 5.01 -9.27
N GLU A 132 12.53 5.33 -9.53
CA GLU A 132 12.15 6.47 -10.37
C GLU A 132 12.56 7.82 -9.78
N ASN A 133 12.68 7.90 -8.44
CA ASN A 133 13.00 9.11 -7.70
C ASN A 133 14.35 9.02 -6.97
N GLU A 134 15.28 8.18 -7.44
CA GLU A 134 16.56 7.89 -6.76
C GLU A 134 17.40 9.16 -6.51
N ASN A 135 17.30 10.15 -7.41
CA ASN A 135 18.03 11.42 -7.27
C ASN A 135 17.36 12.41 -6.29
N GLU A 136 16.09 12.19 -5.93
CA GLU A 136 15.30 13.10 -5.10
C GLU A 136 15.12 12.56 -3.67
N ILE A 137 15.25 11.25 -3.49
CA ILE A 137 15.10 10.58 -2.19
C ILE A 137 16.47 10.47 -1.52
N ASP A 138 16.71 11.33 -0.54
CA ASP A 138 17.90 11.21 0.32
C ASP A 138 17.79 10.05 1.33
N GLN A 139 18.86 9.83 2.11
CA GLN A 139 18.92 8.72 3.08
C GLN A 139 17.86 8.83 4.19
N GLU A 140 17.48 10.04 4.61
CA GLU A 140 16.47 10.23 5.65
C GLU A 140 15.07 9.94 5.09
N ALA A 141 14.76 10.45 3.90
CA ALA A 141 13.55 10.15 3.16
C ALA A 141 13.42 8.65 2.88
N GLN A 142 14.50 7.98 2.47
CA GLN A 142 14.52 6.54 2.23
C GLN A 142 14.20 5.77 3.52
N LYS A 143 14.86 6.11 4.64
CA LYS A 143 14.60 5.51 5.95
C LYS A 143 13.13 5.68 6.37
N LYS A 144 12.60 6.89 6.18
CA LYS A 144 11.21 7.22 6.48
C LYS A 144 10.23 6.38 5.67
N LEU A 145 10.39 6.33 4.35
CA LEU A 145 9.53 5.55 3.49
C LEU A 145 9.61 4.05 3.79
N HIS A 146 10.80 3.56 4.15
CA HIS A 146 10.99 2.18 4.56
C HIS A 146 10.20 1.84 5.83
N LEU A 147 10.16 2.74 6.82
CA LEU A 147 9.36 2.53 8.04
C LEU A 147 7.86 2.39 7.73
N TYR A 148 7.33 3.15 6.77
CA TYR A 148 5.95 2.98 6.31
C TYR A 148 5.73 1.61 5.65
N LEU A 149 6.64 1.19 4.78
CA LEU A 149 6.57 -0.12 4.14
C LEU A 149 6.53 -1.27 5.16
N VAL A 150 7.37 -1.18 6.18
CA VAL A 150 7.40 -2.16 7.28
C VAL A 150 6.08 -2.18 8.04
N TYR A 151 5.52 -1.02 8.34
CA TYR A 151 4.22 -0.93 8.98
C TYR A 151 3.13 -1.65 8.17
N PHE A 152 3.03 -1.39 6.85
CA PHE A 152 2.00 -2.00 6.01
C PHE A 152 2.12 -3.53 5.92
N ASN A 153 3.35 -4.06 5.80
CA ASN A 153 3.58 -5.50 5.71
C ASN A 153 3.24 -6.23 7.02
N ASN A 154 3.37 -5.56 8.17
CA ASN A 154 3.06 -6.12 9.48
C ASN A 154 1.55 -6.14 9.82
N LEU A 155 0.70 -5.48 9.03
CA LEU A 155 -0.75 -5.52 9.25
C LEU A 155 -1.29 -6.94 8.99
N ASN A 156 -2.15 -7.45 9.88
CA ASN A 156 -2.92 -8.66 9.59
C ASN A 156 -3.99 -8.37 8.53
N ASP A 157 -4.63 -9.41 7.98
CA ASP A 157 -5.55 -9.28 6.83
C ASP A 157 -6.69 -8.28 7.06
N SER A 158 -7.28 -8.26 8.27
CA SER A 158 -8.35 -7.33 8.61
C SER A 158 -7.86 -5.89 8.74
N LEU A 159 -6.71 -5.68 9.38
CA LEU A 159 -6.10 -4.36 9.50
C LEU A 159 -5.59 -3.84 8.17
N PHE A 160 -5.11 -4.72 7.29
CA PHE A 160 -4.63 -4.37 5.96
C PHE A 160 -5.77 -3.94 5.04
N GLU A 161 -6.87 -4.71 5.01
CA GLU A 161 -8.07 -4.32 4.28
C GLU A 161 -8.63 -2.99 4.80
N SER A 162 -8.70 -2.82 6.12
CA SER A 162 -9.09 -1.56 6.74
C SER A 162 -8.18 -0.44 6.25
N PHE A 163 -6.86 -0.59 6.37
CA PHE A 163 -5.87 0.38 5.88
C PHE A 163 -6.09 0.76 4.41
N LEU A 164 -6.27 -0.21 3.52
CA LEU A 164 -6.54 0.06 2.10
C LEU A 164 -7.80 0.90 1.91
N GLN A 165 -8.88 0.58 2.62
CA GLN A 165 -10.11 1.38 2.56
C GLN A 165 -9.88 2.83 3.01
N LYS A 166 -9.01 3.06 4.00
CA LYS A 166 -8.69 4.39 4.51
C LYS A 166 -8.01 5.26 3.46
N ILE A 167 -7.04 4.69 2.73
CA ILE A 167 -6.28 5.44 1.72
C ILE A 167 -7.03 5.53 0.37
N MET A 168 -8.03 4.68 0.14
CA MET A 168 -8.88 4.66 -1.06
C MET A 168 -10.33 5.06 -0.75
N PRO A 169 -10.60 6.27 -0.24
CA PRO A 169 -11.94 6.65 0.23
C PRO A 169 -12.98 6.79 -0.90
N HIS A 170 -12.54 6.89 -2.17
CA HIS A 170 -13.39 7.03 -3.35
C HIS A 170 -13.84 5.70 -3.95
N ARG A 171 -13.42 4.56 -3.38
CA ARG A 171 -13.84 3.24 -3.85
C ARG A 171 -13.97 2.23 -2.72
N ILE A 172 -14.81 1.23 -2.95
CA ILE A 172 -15.01 0.15 -1.99
C ILE A 172 -13.88 -0.86 -2.16
N VAL A 173 -13.11 -1.09 -1.11
CA VAL A 173 -12.04 -2.09 -1.12
C VAL A 173 -12.62 -3.46 -0.78
N LYS A 174 -12.62 -4.37 -1.75
CA LYS A 174 -13.00 -5.77 -1.59
C LYS A 174 -12.12 -6.64 -2.48
N PHE A 175 -11.66 -7.77 -1.97
CA PHE A 175 -10.79 -8.67 -2.74
C PHE A 175 -10.92 -10.12 -2.26
N SER A 176 -12.11 -10.55 -1.84
CA SER A 176 -12.33 -11.95 -1.42
C SER A 176 -12.50 -12.90 -2.60
N THR A 177 -12.70 -12.38 -3.81
CA THR A 177 -12.80 -13.13 -5.06
C THR A 177 -11.94 -12.49 -6.14
N LEU A 178 -11.62 -13.23 -7.20
CA LEU A 178 -10.84 -12.70 -8.33
C LEU A 178 -11.48 -11.49 -8.99
N GLN A 179 -12.81 -11.48 -9.14
CA GLN A 179 -13.53 -10.34 -9.71
C GLN A 179 -13.39 -9.12 -8.81
N GLN A 180 -13.60 -9.30 -7.51
CA GLN A 180 -13.43 -8.21 -6.54
C GLN A 180 -12.01 -7.67 -6.55
N TYR A 181 -11.00 -8.54 -6.56
CA TYR A 181 -9.59 -8.15 -6.67
C TYR A 181 -9.32 -7.37 -7.97
N LYS A 182 -9.86 -7.76 -9.11
CA LYS A 182 -9.65 -7.02 -10.37
C LYS A 182 -10.29 -5.63 -10.36
N ASP A 183 -11.49 -5.53 -9.80
CA ASP A 183 -12.29 -4.31 -9.90
C ASP A 183 -11.98 -3.29 -8.78
N ASN A 184 -11.53 -3.76 -7.61
CA ASN A 184 -11.52 -2.98 -6.37
C ASN A 184 -10.16 -2.96 -5.66
N SER A 185 -9.08 -3.29 -6.35
CA SER A 185 -7.74 -3.34 -5.76
C SER A 185 -6.86 -2.12 -6.09
N LEU A 186 -5.60 -2.21 -5.66
CA LEU A 186 -4.57 -1.20 -5.82
C LEU A 186 -4.22 -0.96 -7.28
N LEU A 187 -4.39 0.27 -7.74
CA LEU A 187 -3.85 0.69 -9.03
C LEU A 187 -2.42 1.21 -8.85
N LYS A 188 -1.51 0.72 -9.68
CA LYS A 188 -0.08 1.07 -9.67
C LYS A 188 0.15 2.57 -9.63
N ASP A 189 -0.50 3.31 -10.52
CA ASP A 189 -0.33 4.76 -10.63
C ASP A 189 -0.86 5.50 -9.41
N GLU A 190 -2.03 5.11 -8.89
CA GLU A 190 -2.62 5.71 -7.69
C GLU A 190 -1.71 5.57 -6.45
N ILE A 191 -1.04 4.42 -6.33
CA ILE A 191 -0.11 4.18 -5.24
C ILE A 191 1.21 4.93 -5.43
N LYS A 192 1.82 4.84 -6.62
CA LYS A 192 3.14 5.46 -6.85
C LYS A 192 3.07 6.97 -6.94
N LYS A 193 2.17 7.52 -7.76
CA LYS A 193 2.12 8.96 -8.06
C LYS A 193 1.49 9.77 -6.94
N VAL A 194 0.60 9.17 -6.15
CA VAL A 194 -0.11 9.86 -5.06
C VAL A 194 0.35 9.37 -3.71
N PHE A 195 0.05 8.12 -3.35
CA PHE A 195 0.23 7.67 -1.98
C PHE A 195 1.70 7.75 -1.52
N PHE A 196 2.62 7.14 -2.26
CA PHE A 196 4.05 7.22 -1.92
C PHE A 196 4.62 8.63 -2.07
N ASN A 197 4.14 9.40 -3.05
CA ASN A 197 4.54 10.80 -3.20
C ASN A 197 4.11 11.67 -2.01
N ILE A 198 2.91 11.47 -1.47
CA ILE A 198 2.43 12.13 -0.24
C ILE A 198 3.32 11.73 0.94
N LEU A 199 3.55 10.43 1.13
CA LEU A 199 4.41 9.92 2.21
C LEU A 199 5.85 10.42 2.09
N HIS A 200 6.36 10.60 0.87
CA HIS A 200 7.67 11.17 0.61
C HIS A 200 7.70 12.66 0.97
N SER A 201 6.75 13.42 0.42
CA SER A 201 6.77 14.87 0.41
C SER A 201 6.43 15.54 1.74
N ILE A 202 5.59 14.93 2.57
CA ILE A 202 5.18 15.50 3.86
C ILE A 202 6.05 14.92 4.96
N ARG A 203 6.36 15.65 6.03
CA ARG A 203 7.16 15.20 7.19
C ARG A 203 6.69 13.87 7.81
N HIS A 204 7.34 13.39 8.87
CA HIS A 204 6.88 12.16 9.55
C HIS A 204 5.45 12.28 10.10
N SER A 205 4.75 11.14 10.10
CA SER A 205 3.39 11.01 10.67
C SER A 205 3.38 11.35 12.16
N ASP A 206 2.38 12.14 12.58
CA ASP A 206 2.07 12.41 13.99
C ASP A 206 1.13 11.34 14.58
N ASP A 207 0.49 10.51 13.74
CA ASP A 207 -0.39 9.43 14.19
C ASP A 207 0.41 8.22 14.69
N ASP A 208 0.35 7.95 16.00
CA ASP A 208 0.97 6.77 16.59
C ASP A 208 0.21 5.46 16.36
N ILE A 209 -1.08 5.53 16.06
CA ILE A 209 -1.98 4.37 15.97
C ILE A 209 -1.91 3.77 14.57
N ASN A 210 -2.19 4.57 13.53
CA ASN A 210 -2.16 4.09 12.15
C ASN A 210 -0.83 4.37 11.45
N LYS A 211 0.11 5.05 12.12
CA LYS A 211 1.42 5.42 11.57
C LYS A 211 1.36 6.21 10.25
N ILE A 212 0.18 6.64 9.78
CA ILE A 212 -0.03 7.42 8.56
C ILE A 212 -1.07 8.52 8.80
N GLY A 213 -0.63 9.69 9.22
CA GLY A 213 -1.48 10.87 9.37
C GLY A 213 -0.72 12.02 10.02
N TRP A 214 -1.15 13.25 9.75
CA TRP A 214 -0.48 14.46 10.24
C TRP A 214 -1.44 15.39 10.94
N ILE A 215 -0.89 16.19 11.84
CA ILE A 215 -1.61 17.22 12.56
C ILE A 215 -0.91 18.55 12.31
N ASP A 216 -1.67 19.57 11.92
CA ASP A 216 -1.13 20.93 11.79
C ASP A 216 -1.18 21.70 13.13
N THR A 217 -0.69 22.94 13.11
CA THR A 217 -0.67 23.83 14.28
C THR A 217 -2.06 24.16 14.83
N GLU A 218 -3.10 24.06 13.99
CA GLU A 218 -4.51 24.28 14.38
C GLU A 218 -5.18 23.00 14.88
N LYS A 219 -4.40 21.93 15.07
CA LYS A 219 -4.85 20.58 15.46
C LYS A 219 -5.76 19.92 14.41
N LYS A 220 -5.72 20.39 13.17
CA LYS A 220 -6.44 19.79 12.05
C LYS A 220 -5.69 18.55 11.60
N LYS A 221 -6.43 17.48 11.32
CA LYS A 221 -5.82 16.22 10.90
C LYS A 221 -5.87 16.05 9.39
N TYR A 222 -4.76 15.55 8.85
CA TYR A 222 -4.55 15.30 7.43
C TYR A 222 -4.24 13.83 7.22
N PHE A 223 -4.81 13.25 6.17
CA PHE A 223 -4.62 11.84 5.87
C PHE A 223 -4.27 11.63 4.40
N PRO A 224 -3.36 10.71 4.08
CA PRO A 224 -2.97 10.45 2.70
C PRO A 224 -4.09 9.69 1.95
N SER A 225 -4.16 9.88 0.64
CA SER A 225 -5.04 9.09 -0.22
C SER A 225 -4.33 8.56 -1.45
N THR A 226 -5.07 7.80 -2.26
CA THR A 226 -4.65 7.35 -3.59
C THR A 226 -5.36 8.12 -4.72
N ILE A 227 -6.00 9.26 -4.39
CA ILE A 227 -6.85 10.03 -5.31
C ILE A 227 -6.02 10.78 -6.35
N ILE A 228 -6.14 10.38 -7.62
CA ILE A 228 -5.64 11.10 -8.81
C ILE A 228 -6.81 11.74 -9.54
N VAL A 229 -7.08 13.03 -9.29
CA VAL A 229 -8.07 13.81 -10.04
C VAL A 229 -7.62 15.25 -10.21
N SER A 230 -7.93 15.80 -11.37
CA SER A 230 -7.71 17.21 -11.69
C SER A 230 -8.62 18.14 -10.88
N ASN A 231 -8.21 19.39 -10.71
CA ASN A 231 -8.96 20.42 -9.99
C ASN A 231 -10.16 21.02 -10.77
N THR A 232 -10.69 20.34 -11.79
CA THR A 232 -11.83 20.85 -12.58
C THR A 232 -13.15 20.71 -11.82
N SER A 233 -14.13 21.58 -12.08
CA SER A 233 -15.44 21.51 -11.40
C SER A 233 -16.13 20.16 -11.57
N GLN A 234 -16.03 19.56 -12.76
CA GLN A 234 -16.59 18.24 -13.02
C GLN A 234 -15.88 17.14 -12.22
N SER A 235 -14.54 17.13 -12.19
CA SER A 235 -13.78 16.15 -11.41
C SER A 235 -14.07 16.25 -9.92
N LYS A 236 -14.16 17.47 -9.37
CA LYS A 236 -14.53 17.73 -7.97
C LYS A 236 -15.89 17.15 -7.60
N GLN A 237 -16.88 17.33 -8.46
CA GLN A 237 -18.21 16.78 -8.24
C GLN A 237 -18.20 15.25 -8.29
N ILE A 238 -17.56 14.66 -9.30
CA ILE A 238 -17.49 13.20 -9.45
C ILE A 238 -16.82 12.56 -8.24
N ILE A 239 -15.63 13.03 -7.86
CA ILE A 239 -14.89 12.44 -6.73
C ILE A 239 -15.64 12.59 -5.40
N SER A 240 -16.32 13.72 -5.19
CA SER A 240 -17.08 13.95 -3.97
C SER A 240 -18.29 13.00 -3.88
N VAL A 241 -18.95 12.73 -5.01
CA VAL A 241 -20.04 11.73 -5.09
C VAL A 241 -19.51 10.33 -4.82
N GLU A 242 -18.38 9.95 -5.43
CA GLU A 242 -17.77 8.63 -5.24
C GLU A 242 -17.37 8.37 -3.78
N ILE A 243 -16.78 9.37 -3.11
CA ILE A 243 -16.43 9.28 -1.68
C ILE A 243 -17.68 9.12 -0.82
N LEU A 244 -18.73 9.92 -1.04
CA LEU A 244 -19.96 9.84 -0.25
C LEU A 244 -20.68 8.51 -0.46
N ASN A 245 -20.79 8.02 -1.69
CA ASN A 245 -21.39 6.72 -1.98
C ASN A 245 -20.61 5.59 -1.29
N THR A 246 -19.27 5.64 -1.35
CA THR A 246 -18.42 4.67 -0.65
C THR A 246 -18.64 4.71 0.87
N ALA A 247 -18.74 5.92 1.45
CA ALA A 247 -18.99 6.09 2.87
C ALA A 247 -20.37 5.55 3.31
N LEU A 248 -21.41 5.77 2.49
CA LEU A 248 -22.76 5.27 2.72
C LEU A 248 -22.81 3.74 2.65
N GLU A 249 -22.14 3.13 1.68
CA GLU A 249 -22.20 1.68 1.45
C GLU A 249 -21.36 0.87 2.43
N THR A 250 -20.21 1.39 2.86
CA THR A 250 -19.26 0.60 3.64
C THR A 250 -19.55 0.59 5.14
N LEU A 251 -20.21 1.63 5.69
CA LEU A 251 -20.42 1.83 7.14
C LEU A 251 -19.12 1.69 7.98
N ILE A 252 -17.95 1.68 7.35
CA ILE A 252 -16.68 1.46 8.01
C ILE A 252 -16.42 2.69 8.90
N GLU A 253 -15.91 2.45 10.11
CA GLU A 253 -15.21 3.48 10.88
C GLU A 253 -13.88 3.80 10.17
N VAL A 254 -13.96 4.37 8.98
CA VAL A 254 -12.80 4.93 8.27
C VAL A 254 -12.34 6.08 9.18
N PRO A 255 -11.04 6.33 9.36
CA PRO A 255 -10.48 7.07 10.50
C PRO A 255 -10.71 8.57 10.35
N PHE A 256 -11.86 9.02 9.91
CA PHE A 256 -12.06 10.39 9.53
C PHE A 256 -12.89 11.11 10.59
N ASN A 257 -12.28 11.16 11.78
CA ASN A 257 -12.19 12.41 12.53
C ASN A 257 -11.05 13.28 11.93
N THR A 258 -10.89 13.30 10.61
CA THR A 258 -9.87 14.12 9.93
C THR A 258 -10.55 15.21 9.15
N ASP A 259 -9.96 16.39 9.22
CA ASP A 259 -10.47 17.56 8.52
C ASP A 259 -10.07 17.52 7.02
N TYR A 260 -8.92 16.92 6.69
CA TYR A 260 -8.36 16.97 5.35
C TYR A 260 -7.93 15.59 4.80
N ILE A 261 -8.29 15.32 3.53
CA ILE A 261 -7.75 14.22 2.73
C ILE A 261 -6.84 14.81 1.66
N ILE A 262 -5.59 14.36 1.63
CA ILE A 262 -4.57 14.85 0.71
C ILE A 262 -4.70 14.11 -0.62
N THR A 263 -4.79 14.84 -1.72
CA THR A 263 -4.93 14.33 -3.09
C THR A 263 -3.75 14.77 -3.96
N GLU A 264 -3.65 14.23 -5.17
CA GLU A 264 -2.63 14.65 -6.14
C GLU A 264 -2.78 16.12 -6.55
N GLY A 265 -4.00 16.56 -6.90
CA GLY A 265 -4.22 17.87 -7.50
C GLY A 265 -5.64 18.42 -7.37
N CYS A 266 -6.44 17.94 -6.40
CA CYS A 266 -7.83 18.32 -6.23
C CYS A 266 -8.07 19.04 -4.89
N ASN A 267 -8.79 20.17 -4.95
CA ASN A 267 -9.21 20.93 -3.77
C ASN A 267 -10.73 21.04 -3.70
N VAL A 268 -11.32 20.58 -2.60
CA VAL A 268 -12.76 20.64 -2.33
C VAL A 268 -12.97 21.02 -0.87
N LEU A 269 -13.62 22.15 -0.58
CA LEU A 269 -13.81 22.63 0.79
C LEU A 269 -14.75 21.74 1.61
N SER A 270 -15.85 21.31 1.01
CA SER A 270 -16.76 20.31 1.59
C SER A 270 -17.17 19.34 0.49
N ILE A 271 -16.91 18.05 0.71
CA ILE A 271 -17.35 17.02 -0.22
C ILE A 271 -18.87 16.96 -0.32
N LEU A 272 -19.62 17.26 0.75
CA LEU A 272 -21.08 17.30 0.69
C LEU A 272 -21.59 18.44 -0.19
N GLU A 273 -21.11 19.66 0.03
CA GLU A 273 -21.54 20.81 -0.76
C GLU A 273 -21.23 20.62 -2.25
N GLU A 274 -20.06 20.07 -2.56
CA GLU A 274 -19.66 19.84 -3.94
C GLU A 274 -20.48 18.70 -4.57
N ALA A 275 -20.74 17.63 -3.83
CA ALA A 275 -21.55 16.53 -4.33
C ALA A 275 -23.03 16.91 -4.51
N ASN A 276 -23.58 17.79 -3.66
CA ASN A 276 -24.94 18.31 -3.79
C ASN A 276 -25.18 19.13 -5.07
N ARG A 277 -24.12 19.57 -5.75
CA ARG A 277 -24.22 20.19 -7.09
C ARG A 277 -24.45 19.17 -8.19
N SER A 278 -24.31 17.87 -7.89
CA SER A 278 -24.51 16.76 -8.81
C SER A 278 -25.95 16.25 -8.72
N THR A 279 -26.54 15.91 -9.85
CA THR A 279 -27.84 15.22 -9.91
C THR A 279 -27.73 13.71 -9.66
N ARG A 280 -26.55 13.21 -9.29
CA ARG A 280 -26.24 11.77 -9.17
C ARG A 280 -26.41 11.21 -7.74
N ILE A 281 -26.65 12.06 -6.75
CA ILE A 281 -27.00 11.63 -5.39
C ILE A 281 -28.51 11.79 -5.25
N ASN A 282 -29.20 10.75 -4.79
CA ASN A 282 -30.64 10.85 -4.57
C ASN A 282 -30.89 11.80 -3.39
N GLN A 283 -31.89 12.67 -3.53
CA GLN A 283 -32.30 13.57 -2.46
C GLN A 283 -32.65 12.80 -1.17
N SER A 284 -33.20 11.58 -1.28
CA SER A 284 -33.46 10.71 -0.14
C SER A 284 -32.20 10.32 0.64
N ASP A 285 -31.07 10.10 -0.04
CA ASP A 285 -29.80 9.78 0.61
C ASP A 285 -29.23 11.01 1.31
N ILE A 286 -29.45 12.20 0.73
CA ILE A 286 -29.09 13.51 1.33
C ILE A 286 -29.97 13.83 2.55
N ASP A 287 -31.27 13.55 2.48
CA ASP A 287 -32.21 13.79 3.57
C ASP A 287 -31.91 12.85 4.75
N ILE A 288 -31.61 11.58 4.46
CA ILE A 288 -31.10 10.62 5.43
C ILE A 288 -29.80 11.12 6.08
N LEU A 289 -28.87 11.66 5.29
CA LEU A 289 -27.63 12.25 5.80
C LEU A 289 -27.90 13.44 6.72
N ASN A 290 -28.87 14.30 6.40
CA ASN A 290 -29.14 15.56 7.09
C ASN A 290 -30.01 15.42 8.35
N ASP A 291 -30.96 14.47 8.37
CA ASP A 291 -31.99 14.40 9.41
C ASP A 291 -31.84 13.19 10.36
N SER A 292 -30.83 12.34 10.17
CA SER A 292 -30.67 11.14 10.98
C SER A 292 -30.01 11.40 12.33
N THR A 293 -30.68 10.97 13.41
CA THR A 293 -30.19 10.97 14.80
C THR A 293 -29.66 9.61 15.25
N SER A 294 -29.41 8.69 14.31
CA SER A 294 -28.91 7.34 14.63
C SER A 294 -27.38 7.34 14.76
N ALA A 295 -26.84 6.60 15.73
CA ALA A 295 -25.40 6.49 15.97
C ALA A 295 -24.61 5.93 14.76
N GLU A 296 -25.28 5.23 13.82
CA GLU A 296 -24.68 4.78 12.56
C GLU A 296 -24.54 5.94 11.56
N TYR A 297 -25.47 6.89 11.56
CA TYR A 297 -25.42 8.08 10.71
C TYR A 297 -24.52 9.19 11.27
N ASP A 298 -24.28 9.22 12.59
CA ASP A 298 -23.22 10.04 13.19
C ASP A 298 -21.81 9.69 12.65
N LYS A 299 -21.63 8.49 12.09
CA LYS A 299 -20.40 8.13 11.38
C LYS A 299 -20.33 8.77 10.00
N ILE A 300 -21.47 8.95 9.35
CA ILE A 300 -21.58 9.53 8.02
C ILE A 300 -21.59 11.07 8.07
N THR A 301 -22.13 11.68 9.13
CA THR A 301 -22.06 13.15 9.34
C THR A 301 -20.64 13.68 9.40
N LYS A 302 -19.67 12.87 9.83
CA LYS A 302 -18.24 13.22 9.84
C LYS A 302 -17.65 13.42 8.45
N TRP A 303 -18.20 12.75 7.43
CA TRP A 303 -17.73 12.89 6.06
C TRP A 303 -18.15 14.21 5.42
N LYS A 304 -19.25 14.82 5.88
CA LYS A 304 -19.84 16.01 5.25
C LYS A 304 -18.85 17.18 5.13
N ASN A 305 -18.01 17.35 6.15
CA ASN A 305 -17.12 18.49 6.29
C ASN A 305 -15.66 18.15 5.96
N ILE A 306 -15.41 16.98 5.35
CA ILE A 306 -14.07 16.64 4.89
C ILE A 306 -13.70 17.55 3.73
N THR A 307 -12.50 18.12 3.81
CA THR A 307 -11.88 18.90 2.75
C THR A 307 -10.91 18.02 1.97
N LEU A 308 -10.97 18.06 0.64
CA LEU A 308 -9.88 17.56 -0.21
C LEU A 308 -8.86 18.70 -0.38
N ILE A 309 -7.59 18.40 -0.21
CA ILE A 309 -6.49 19.35 -0.38
C ILE A 309 -5.42 18.75 -1.27
N GLU A 310 -4.88 19.52 -2.21
CA GLU A 310 -3.78 19.07 -3.05
C GLU A 310 -2.47 18.98 -2.27
N ILE A 311 -1.58 18.08 -2.72
CA ILE A 311 -0.34 17.76 -2.01
C ILE A 311 0.55 18.99 -1.77
N ASP A 312 0.66 19.91 -2.72
CA ASP A 312 1.55 21.07 -2.56
C ASP A 312 1.07 22.05 -1.49
N GLN A 313 -0.25 22.26 -1.36
CA GLN A 313 -0.82 23.04 -0.27
C GLN A 313 -0.69 22.33 1.08
N ALA A 314 -0.86 21.01 1.10
CA ALA A 314 -0.65 20.20 2.30
C ALA A 314 0.81 20.27 2.77
N LYS A 315 1.78 20.22 1.86
CA LYS A 315 3.21 20.37 2.17
C LYS A 315 3.49 21.72 2.84
N GLN A 316 2.97 22.82 2.31
CA GLN A 316 3.15 24.14 2.91
C GLN A 316 2.61 24.17 4.36
N LYS A 317 1.38 23.70 4.56
CA LYS A 317 0.73 23.68 5.89
C LYS A 317 1.43 22.79 6.90
N LEU A 318 1.93 21.63 6.48
CA LEU A 318 2.46 20.60 7.39
C LEU A 318 3.98 20.66 7.57
N ASN A 319 4.74 21.13 6.58
CA ASN A 319 6.20 21.16 6.66
C ASN A 319 6.73 22.53 7.08
N GLU A 320 6.18 23.64 6.58
CA GLU A 320 6.73 24.99 6.84
C GLU A 320 6.48 25.47 8.28
N ASN A 321 5.44 24.94 8.93
CA ASN A 321 5.07 25.31 10.30
C ASN A 321 5.83 24.53 11.40
N ASN A 322 6.93 23.84 11.06
CA ASN A 322 7.79 23.12 12.01
C ASN A 322 9.20 23.70 12.17
N ASN A 323 9.43 24.93 11.69
CA ASN A 323 10.67 25.68 11.94
C ASN A 323 10.57 26.57 13.19
#